data_AF-T1CH69-F1
#
_entry.id   AF-T1CH69-F1
#
_cell.length_a   1.000
_cell.length_b   1.000
_cell.length_c   1.000
_cell.angle_alpha   90.00
_cell.angle_beta   90.00
_cell.angle_gamma   90.00
#
_symmetry.space_group_name_H-M   'P 1'
#
loop_
_entity.id
_entity.type
_entity.pdbx_description
1 polymer ?
#
loop_
_entity_poly.entity_id
_entity_poly.type
_entity_poly.pdbx_seq_one_letter_code
_entity_poly.pdbx_strand_id
1 'polypeptide(L)'
;LEQMSGPMARAAVELAAGVGRRTAELCSLSLSCLDFDDHVGEDGEHRTSPVLVHDMPKVDKIGMRLPIFEREVAIISAQRARVLATFPDTAPERLALFPRVLKNPDGTRPASPNWLDRVMRQWVDALPRLDGPERDANGRPVPFPRHRVFPYVFRHSFAQRHADAGTPVDTLKELRRARHCAIHARL
;
A
#
# COMPACT_ATOMS: atom_id res chain seq x y z
N LEU A 1 12.78 -10.45 -1.51
CA LEU A 1 12.61 -8.99 -1.65
C LEU A 1 13.48 -8.22 -0.67
N GLU A 2 13.29 -8.37 0.64
CA GLU A 2 14.08 -7.62 1.65
C GLU A 2 15.59 -7.82 1.52
N GLN A 3 16.06 -9.07 1.41
CA GLN A 3 17.48 -9.37 1.20
C GLN A 3 18.07 -8.73 -0.08
N MET A 4 17.22 -8.42 -1.07
CA MET A 4 17.63 -7.93 -2.39
C MET A 4 17.55 -6.40 -2.50
N SER A 5 16.55 -5.79 -1.88
CA SER A 5 16.20 -4.38 -2.09
C SER A 5 15.99 -3.61 -0.78
N GLY A 6 16.19 -4.27 0.37
CA GLY A 6 16.05 -3.69 1.70
C GLY A 6 14.62 -3.69 2.26
N PRO A 7 14.49 -3.36 3.55
CA PRO A 7 13.20 -3.40 4.26
C PRO A 7 12.21 -2.34 3.78
N MET A 8 12.69 -1.18 3.31
CA MET A 8 11.83 -0.14 2.73
C MET A 8 11.13 -0.62 1.45
N ALA A 9 11.88 -1.31 0.58
CA ALA A 9 11.34 -1.88 -0.66
C ALA A 9 10.26 -2.94 -0.37
N ARG A 10 10.51 -3.80 0.62
CA ARG A 10 9.51 -4.76 1.10
C ARG A 10 8.24 -4.07 1.60
N ALA A 11 8.40 -3.09 2.50
CA ALA A 11 7.27 -2.35 3.05
C ALA A 11 6.44 -1.65 1.96
N ALA A 12 7.07 -1.03 0.97
CA ALA A 12 6.38 -0.39 -0.14
C ALA A 12 5.57 -1.38 -0.99
N VAL A 13 6.15 -2.54 -1.34
CA VAL A 13 5.46 -3.59 -2.12
C VAL A 13 4.30 -4.19 -1.32
N GLU A 14 4.52 -4.52 -0.05
CA GLU A 14 3.51 -5.12 0.82
C GLU A 14 2.34 -4.16 1.11
N LEU A 15 2.63 -2.87 1.31
CA LEU A 15 1.62 -1.85 1.50
C LEU A 15 0.84 -1.61 0.20
N ALA A 16 1.52 -1.53 -0.94
CA ALA A 16 0.88 -1.36 -2.25
C ALA A 16 -0.17 -2.45 -2.54
N ALA A 17 0.15 -3.71 -2.18
CA ALA A 17 -0.77 -4.84 -2.30
C ALA A 17 -1.98 -4.71 -1.37
N GLY A 18 -1.79 -4.13 -0.18
CA GLY A 18 -2.80 -3.98 0.87
C GLY A 18 -3.82 -2.86 0.62
N VAL A 19 -3.41 -1.71 0.04
CA VAL A 19 -4.25 -0.48 0.06
C VAL A 19 -4.80 -0.04 -1.31
N GLY A 20 -4.34 -0.67 -2.39
CA GLY A 20 -4.85 -0.43 -3.75
C GLY A 20 -4.74 1.03 -4.23
N ARG A 21 -3.85 1.84 -3.66
CA ARG A 21 -3.56 3.23 -4.10
C ARG A 21 -2.79 3.23 -5.42
N ARG A 22 -2.80 4.35 -6.15
CA ARG A 22 -1.92 4.48 -7.31
C ARG A 22 -0.46 4.46 -6.84
N THR A 23 0.44 3.92 -7.65
CA THR A 23 1.87 3.85 -7.36
C THR A 23 2.43 5.21 -6.91
N ALA A 24 2.03 6.29 -7.59
CA ALA A 24 2.44 7.65 -7.24
C ALA A 24 1.89 8.12 -5.88
N GLU A 25 0.61 7.88 -5.60
CA GLU A 25 -0.03 8.24 -4.33
C GLU A 25 0.61 7.48 -3.14
N LEU A 26 0.95 6.20 -3.34
CA LEU A 26 1.64 5.39 -2.35
C LEU A 26 3.07 5.90 -2.10
N CYS A 27 3.83 6.18 -3.17
CA CYS A 27 5.20 6.65 -3.04
C CYS A 27 5.30 8.03 -2.39
N SER A 28 4.25 8.85 -2.51
CA SER A 28 4.17 10.19 -1.93
C SER A 28 3.61 10.26 -0.51
N LEU A 29 3.38 9.11 0.15
CA LEU A 29 2.87 9.11 1.54
C LEU A 29 3.82 9.87 2.48
N SER A 30 3.25 10.76 3.29
CA SER A 30 3.93 11.38 4.43
C SER A 30 4.20 10.36 5.52
N LEU A 31 5.21 10.58 6.36
CA LEU A 31 5.46 9.80 7.57
C LEU A 31 4.26 9.81 8.52
N SER A 32 3.45 10.88 8.51
CA SER A 32 2.24 11.04 9.32
C SER A 32 0.98 10.42 8.68
N CYS A 33 1.13 9.50 7.71
CA CYS A 33 0.00 8.93 7.00
C CYS A 33 -0.82 7.90 7.80
N LEU A 34 -0.40 7.51 9.00
CA LEU A 34 -1.17 6.62 9.87
C LEU A 34 -1.91 7.46 10.91
N ASP A 35 -3.23 7.34 10.89
CA ASP A 35 -4.13 7.99 11.83
C ASP A 35 -5.23 7.02 12.25
N PHE A 36 -6.14 7.44 13.10
CA PHE A 36 -7.23 6.63 13.61
C PHE A 36 -8.54 7.41 13.60
N ASP A 37 -9.64 6.74 13.26
CA ASP A 37 -11.00 7.28 13.30
C ASP A 37 -11.81 6.62 14.41
N ASP A 38 -12.40 7.45 15.27
CA ASP A 38 -13.36 7.00 16.26
C ASP A 38 -14.74 6.83 15.64
N HIS A 39 -15.41 5.75 16.00
CA HIS A 39 -16.78 5.45 15.58
C HIS A 39 -17.53 4.72 16.69
N VAL A 40 -18.85 4.86 16.70
CA VAL A 40 -19.73 4.14 17.61
C VAL A 40 -20.30 2.94 16.86
N GLY A 41 -20.11 1.75 17.40
CA GLY A 41 -20.67 0.51 16.85
C GLY A 41 -22.19 0.48 16.97
N GLU A 42 -22.83 -0.46 16.26
CA GLU A 42 -24.28 -0.67 16.37
C GLU A 42 -24.72 -1.07 17.80
N ASP A 43 -23.78 -1.59 18.59
CA ASP A 43 -23.90 -1.92 20.01
C ASP A 43 -23.75 -0.71 20.95
N GLY A 44 -23.47 0.48 20.40
CA GLY A 44 -23.19 1.69 21.18
C GLY A 44 -21.75 1.75 21.70
N GLU A 45 -20.89 0.76 21.40
CA GLU A 45 -19.51 0.77 21.87
C GLU A 45 -18.65 1.73 21.05
N HIS A 46 -17.82 2.51 21.74
CA HIS A 46 -16.81 3.33 21.08
C HIS A 46 -15.66 2.46 20.61
N ARG A 47 -15.34 2.56 19.33
CA ARG A 47 -14.26 1.82 18.68
C ARG A 47 -13.41 2.77 17.87
N THR A 48 -12.15 2.41 17.73
CA THR A 48 -11.17 3.18 16.98
C THR A 48 -10.64 2.30 15.85
N SER A 49 -10.70 2.81 14.61
CA SER A 49 -10.27 2.08 13.41
C SER A 49 -9.06 2.78 12.79
N PRO A 50 -7.99 2.05 12.43
CA PRO A 50 -6.84 2.65 11.78
C PRO A 50 -7.17 3.08 10.35
N VAL A 51 -6.63 4.23 9.96
CA VAL A 51 -6.75 4.77 8.61
C VAL A 51 -5.41 5.18 8.02
N LEU A 52 -5.26 4.96 6.73
CA LEU A 52 -4.22 5.55 5.90
C LEU A 52 -4.72 6.90 5.36
N VAL A 53 -4.08 7.98 5.78
CA VAL A 53 -4.28 9.33 5.27
C VAL A 53 -3.39 9.53 4.04
N HIS A 54 -3.99 9.88 2.90
CA HIS A 54 -3.26 10.05 1.65
C HIS A 54 -3.89 11.13 0.75
N ASP A 55 -3.06 11.70 -0.11
CA ASP A 55 -3.52 12.64 -1.14
C ASP A 55 -3.84 11.92 -2.45
N MET A 56 -4.68 12.55 -3.28
CA MET A 56 -4.97 12.13 -4.65
C MET A 56 -4.86 13.32 -5.61
N PRO A 57 -3.63 13.73 -5.97
CA PRO A 57 -3.42 14.93 -6.78
C PRO A 57 -4.11 14.89 -8.15
N LYS A 58 -4.32 13.69 -8.73
CA LYS A 58 -5.00 13.54 -10.02
C LYS A 58 -6.47 13.96 -10.02
N VAL A 59 -7.07 14.12 -8.85
CA VAL A 59 -8.47 14.49 -8.66
C VAL A 59 -8.63 15.61 -7.63
N ASP A 60 -7.55 16.36 -7.36
CA ASP A 60 -7.50 17.50 -6.45
C ASP A 60 -8.08 17.23 -5.05
N LYS A 61 -7.77 16.05 -4.49
CA LYS A 61 -8.17 15.66 -3.15
C LYS A 61 -6.96 15.54 -2.23
N ILE A 62 -7.08 16.06 -1.02
CA ILE A 62 -6.03 16.09 0.01
C ILE A 62 -6.59 15.48 1.29
N GLY A 63 -5.77 14.73 2.02
CA GLY A 63 -6.12 14.19 3.34
C GLY A 63 -7.22 13.12 3.29
N MET A 64 -7.30 12.36 2.20
CA MET A 64 -8.29 11.30 2.10
C MET A 64 -7.96 10.17 3.06
N ARG A 65 -8.97 9.69 3.78
CA ARG A 65 -8.84 8.66 4.80
C ARG A 65 -9.32 7.33 4.23
N LEU A 66 -8.45 6.33 4.27
CA LEU A 66 -8.73 4.97 3.82
C LEU A 66 -8.62 4.03 5.03
N PRO A 67 -9.69 3.35 5.45
CA PRO A 67 -9.57 2.33 6.48
C PRO A 67 -8.60 1.23 6.06
N ILE A 68 -7.75 0.83 7.00
CA ILE A 68 -6.73 -0.22 6.80
C ILE A 68 -6.85 -1.27 7.90
N PHE A 69 -6.13 -2.38 7.76
CA PHE A 69 -6.09 -3.43 8.77
C PHE A 69 -4.78 -3.39 9.57
N GLU A 70 -4.73 -4.14 10.67
CA GLU A 70 -3.55 -4.26 11.54
C GLU A 70 -2.26 -4.62 10.78
N ARG A 71 -2.38 -5.40 9.71
CA ARG A 71 -1.25 -5.73 8.83
C ARG A 71 -0.59 -4.47 8.26
N GLU A 72 -1.38 -3.56 7.70
CA GLU A 72 -0.88 -2.31 7.13
C GLU A 72 -0.38 -1.36 8.23
N VAL A 73 -1.03 -1.33 9.39
CA VAL A 73 -0.55 -0.60 10.58
C VAL A 73 0.85 -1.04 10.97
N ALA A 74 1.09 -2.35 11.05
CA ALA A 74 2.40 -2.91 11.39
C ALA A 74 3.48 -2.54 10.36
N ILE A 75 3.14 -2.62 9.06
CA ILE A 75 4.05 -2.24 7.97
C ILE A 75 4.43 -0.76 8.06
N ILE A 76 3.43 0.12 8.22
CA ILE A 76 3.64 1.57 8.31
C ILE A 76 4.44 1.92 9.56
N SER A 77 4.09 1.36 10.73
CA SER A 77 4.79 1.62 11.99
C SER A 77 6.26 1.20 11.94
N ALA A 78 6.55 0.01 11.43
CA ALA A 78 7.93 -0.46 11.27
C ALA A 78 8.73 0.42 10.29
N GLN A 79 8.08 0.91 9.24
CA GLN A 79 8.72 1.83 8.31
C GLN A 79 8.94 3.21 8.91
N ARG A 80 7.98 3.76 9.69
CA ARG A 80 8.14 5.03 10.40
C ARG A 80 9.33 5.00 11.34
N ALA A 81 9.48 3.92 12.12
CA ALA A 81 10.62 3.73 13.01
C ALA A 81 11.97 3.78 12.26
N ARG A 82 12.06 3.12 11.09
CA ARG A 82 13.28 3.18 10.25
C ARG A 82 13.58 4.58 9.73
N VAL A 83 12.56 5.30 9.27
CA VAL A 83 12.73 6.66 8.73
C VAL A 83 13.17 7.62 9.84
N LEU A 84 12.53 7.58 11.01
CA LEU A 84 12.89 8.40 12.17
C LEU A 84 14.32 8.11 12.66
N ALA A 85 14.74 6.84 12.67
CA ALA A 85 16.11 6.47 13.01
C ALA A 85 17.15 6.96 11.97
N THR A 86 16.74 7.08 10.70
CA THR A 86 17.64 7.52 9.61
C THR A 86 17.74 9.05 9.54
N PHE A 87 16.67 9.77 9.88
CA PHE A 87 16.57 11.23 9.78
C PHE A 87 16.14 11.85 11.13
N PRO A 88 16.95 11.68 12.20
CA PRO A 88 16.56 12.12 13.55
C PRO A 88 16.39 13.65 13.66
N ASP A 89 17.10 14.42 12.85
CA ASP A 89 17.10 15.89 12.90
C ASP A 89 16.00 16.52 12.02
N THR A 90 15.24 15.72 11.28
CA THR A 90 14.14 16.23 10.44
C THR A 90 12.81 16.09 11.17
N ALA A 91 12.05 17.19 11.25
CA ALA A 91 10.71 17.18 11.82
C ALA A 91 9.82 16.10 11.16
N PRO A 92 9.15 15.23 11.94
CA PRO A 92 8.36 14.10 11.44
C PRO A 92 7.35 14.46 10.34
N GLU A 93 6.71 15.63 10.44
CA GLU A 93 5.66 16.08 9.53
C GLU A 93 6.20 16.37 8.12
N ARG A 94 7.51 16.60 8.00
CA ARG A 94 8.20 16.86 6.73
C ARG A 94 8.72 15.59 6.07
N LEU A 95 8.79 14.48 6.80
CA LEU A 95 9.38 13.24 6.32
C LEU A 95 8.43 12.50 5.39
N ALA A 96 8.97 11.89 4.34
CA ALA A 96 8.23 10.92 3.54
C ALA A 96 8.25 9.54 4.22
N LEU A 97 7.18 8.75 4.07
CA LEU A 97 7.16 7.36 4.55
C LEU A 97 8.18 6.50 3.79
N PHE A 98 8.36 6.78 2.50
CA PHE A 98 9.33 6.12 1.63
C PHE A 98 10.31 7.17 1.05
N PRO A 99 11.35 7.57 1.79
CA PRO A 99 12.31 8.56 1.33
C PRO A 99 13.09 8.06 0.11
N ARG A 100 13.39 8.97 -0.80
CA ARG A 100 14.37 8.72 -1.87
C ARG A 100 15.72 8.46 -1.24
N VAL A 101 16.39 7.40 -1.69
CA VAL A 101 17.71 6.98 -1.17
C VAL A 101 18.83 7.95 -1.54
N LEU A 102 18.80 8.50 -2.76
CA LEU A 102 19.85 9.36 -3.28
C LEU A 102 19.45 10.83 -3.27
N LYS A 103 20.39 11.71 -2.92
CA LYS A 103 20.23 13.18 -2.92
C LYS A 103 19.02 13.63 -2.09
N ASN A 104 18.91 13.11 -0.87
CA ASN A 104 17.82 13.41 0.05
C ASN A 104 18.35 13.41 1.51
N PRO A 105 19.23 14.35 1.86
CA PRO A 105 19.88 14.36 3.18
C PRO A 105 18.87 14.47 4.33
N ASP A 106 17.73 15.14 4.09
CA ASP A 106 16.72 15.42 5.11
C ASP A 106 15.51 14.47 5.04
N GLY A 107 15.55 13.41 4.24
CA GLY A 107 14.45 12.43 4.15
C GLY A 107 13.11 12.95 3.58
N THR A 108 13.00 14.24 3.25
CA THR A 108 11.75 14.91 2.84
C THR A 108 11.30 14.56 1.42
N ARG A 109 12.21 14.10 0.55
CA ARG A 109 11.87 13.80 -0.85
C ARG A 109 11.35 12.36 -0.96
N PRO A 110 10.13 12.14 -1.46
CA PRO A 110 9.61 10.79 -1.62
C PRO A 110 10.36 10.01 -2.71
N ALA A 111 10.30 8.68 -2.59
CA ALA A 111 10.68 7.75 -3.64
C ALA A 111 9.82 8.00 -4.89
N SER A 112 10.37 7.69 -6.07
CA SER A 112 9.61 7.83 -7.32
C SER A 112 8.79 6.58 -7.63
N PRO A 113 7.71 6.69 -8.43
CA PRO A 113 7.00 5.51 -8.94
C PRO A 113 7.94 4.54 -9.68
N ASN A 114 8.86 5.09 -10.49
CA ASN A 114 9.86 4.30 -11.22
C ASN A 114 10.79 3.51 -10.29
N TRP A 115 11.05 4.00 -9.07
CA TRP A 115 11.82 3.23 -8.09
C TRP A 115 11.06 1.98 -7.67
N LEU A 116 9.76 2.09 -7.38
CA LEU A 116 8.94 0.93 -7.00
C LEU A 116 8.75 -0.04 -8.18
N ASP A 117 8.57 0.47 -9.39
CA ASP A 117 8.52 -0.34 -10.61
C ASP A 117 9.81 -1.18 -10.78
N ARG A 118 10.98 -0.56 -10.60
CA ARG A 118 12.27 -1.24 -10.70
C ARG A 118 12.45 -2.30 -9.61
N VAL A 119 12.13 -1.97 -8.36
CA VAL A 119 12.17 -2.90 -7.22
C VAL A 119 11.29 -4.12 -7.49
N MET A 120 10.06 -3.89 -7.96
CA MET A 120 9.13 -4.99 -8.22
C MET A 120 9.61 -5.87 -9.38
N ARG A 121 10.08 -5.28 -10.48
CA ARG A 121 10.65 -6.04 -11.60
C ARG A 121 11.82 -6.92 -11.17
N GLN A 122 12.79 -6.33 -10.47
CA GLN A 122 13.95 -7.06 -9.97
C GLN A 122 13.55 -8.24 -9.08
N TRP A 123 12.56 -8.05 -8.20
CA TRP A 123 12.05 -9.11 -7.34
C TRP A 123 11.32 -10.21 -8.12
N VAL A 124 10.42 -9.85 -9.03
CA VAL A 124 9.63 -10.80 -9.83
C VAL A 124 10.53 -11.63 -10.75
N ASP A 125 11.52 -11.00 -11.38
CA ASP A 125 12.48 -11.68 -12.27
C ASP A 125 13.34 -12.69 -11.51
N ALA A 126 13.62 -12.42 -10.24
CA ALA A 126 14.37 -13.31 -9.36
C ALA A 126 13.53 -14.44 -8.73
N LEU A 127 12.21 -14.47 -8.93
CA LEU A 127 11.38 -15.57 -8.42
C LEU A 127 11.72 -16.86 -9.19
N PRO A 128 12.12 -17.95 -8.50
CA PRO A 128 12.53 -19.18 -9.17
C PRO A 128 11.38 -19.81 -9.96
N ARG A 129 10.15 -19.69 -9.44
CA ARG A 129 8.93 -20.19 -10.07
C ARG A 129 7.78 -19.24 -9.75
N LEU A 130 6.96 -18.99 -10.76
CA LEU A 130 5.73 -18.21 -10.65
C LEU A 130 4.67 -18.92 -11.48
N ASP A 131 3.76 -19.60 -10.80
CA ASP A 131 2.74 -20.43 -11.44
C ASP A 131 1.42 -19.65 -11.59
N GLY A 132 0.76 -19.88 -12.72
CA GLY A 132 -0.59 -19.39 -12.98
C GLY A 132 -1.67 -20.33 -12.45
N PRO A 133 -2.94 -19.89 -12.51
CA PRO A 133 -4.07 -20.71 -12.11
C PRO A 133 -4.35 -21.87 -13.08
N GLU A 134 -3.93 -21.73 -14.34
CA GLU A 134 -4.15 -22.72 -15.39
C GLU A 134 -3.29 -23.99 -15.20
N ARG A 135 -3.74 -25.10 -15.79
CA ARG A 135 -3.07 -26.40 -15.81
C ARG A 135 -2.90 -26.86 -17.26
N ASP A 136 -1.73 -27.39 -17.58
CA ASP A 136 -1.49 -27.99 -18.89
C ASP A 136 -2.16 -29.38 -19.00
N ALA A 137 -2.03 -30.03 -20.16
CA ALA A 137 -2.60 -31.35 -20.42
C ALA A 137 -2.08 -32.45 -19.46
N ASN A 138 -0.96 -32.21 -18.77
CA ASN A 138 -0.36 -33.13 -17.82
C ASN A 138 -0.67 -32.74 -16.36
N GLY A 139 -1.56 -31.77 -16.14
CA GLY A 139 -1.92 -31.26 -14.82
C GLY A 139 -0.84 -30.40 -14.16
N ARG A 140 0.20 -29.97 -14.90
CA ARG A 140 1.24 -29.08 -14.36
C ARG A 140 0.77 -27.63 -14.43
N PRO A 141 1.11 -26.78 -13.44
CA PRO A 141 0.80 -25.36 -13.51
C PRO A 141 1.46 -24.69 -14.71
N VAL A 142 0.68 -23.93 -15.47
CA VAL A 142 1.23 -23.09 -16.55
C VAL A 142 1.97 -21.90 -15.90
N PRO A 143 3.21 -21.59 -16.29
CA PRO A 143 3.93 -20.44 -15.73
C PRO A 143 3.18 -19.12 -15.94
N PHE A 144 3.05 -18.34 -14.87
CA PHE A 144 2.44 -17.03 -14.97
C PHE A 144 3.41 -16.04 -15.64
N PRO A 145 2.93 -15.23 -16.59
CA PRO A 145 3.77 -14.25 -17.26
C PRO A 145 4.26 -13.16 -16.29
N ARG A 146 5.55 -13.18 -15.94
CA ARG A 146 6.21 -12.22 -15.03
C ARG A 146 5.94 -10.75 -15.37
N HIS A 147 5.89 -10.41 -16.67
CA HIS A 147 5.62 -9.03 -17.12
C HIS A 147 4.23 -8.51 -16.72
N ARG A 148 3.30 -9.39 -16.32
CA ARG A 148 1.99 -9.01 -15.78
C ARG A 148 2.01 -8.68 -14.29
N VAL A 149 3.15 -8.85 -13.61
CA VAL A 149 3.33 -8.46 -12.20
C VAL A 149 4.08 -7.13 -12.13
N PHE A 150 3.33 -6.04 -11.98
CA PHE A 150 3.88 -4.68 -11.86
C PHE A 150 3.01 -3.83 -10.92
N PRO A 151 3.52 -2.75 -10.30
CA PRO A 151 2.86 -2.13 -9.13
C PRO A 151 1.41 -1.72 -9.34
N TYR A 152 1.06 -1.21 -10.53
CA TYR A 152 -0.31 -0.78 -10.82
C TYR A 152 -1.33 -1.94 -10.78
N VAL A 153 -0.92 -3.19 -11.03
CA VAL A 153 -1.85 -4.34 -10.98
C VAL A 153 -2.35 -4.63 -9.57
N PHE A 154 -1.61 -4.27 -8.53
CA PHE A 154 -2.09 -4.41 -7.15
C PHE A 154 -3.35 -3.60 -6.88
N ARG A 155 -3.51 -2.45 -7.53
CA ARG A 155 -4.77 -1.68 -7.45
C ARG A 155 -5.94 -2.44 -8.10
N HIS A 156 -5.70 -3.26 -9.12
CA HIS A 156 -6.72 -4.14 -9.69
C HIS A 156 -6.99 -5.33 -8.78
N SER A 157 -5.95 -6.04 -8.32
CA SER A 157 -6.09 -7.18 -7.41
C SER A 157 -6.78 -6.80 -6.09
N PHE A 158 -6.49 -5.62 -5.54
CA PHE A 158 -7.18 -5.09 -4.37
C PHE A 158 -8.68 -4.98 -4.60
N ALA A 159 -9.09 -4.39 -5.73
CA ALA A 159 -10.50 -4.23 -6.05
C ALA A 159 -11.19 -5.57 -6.32
N GLN A 160 -10.50 -6.51 -6.96
CA GLN A 160 -11.01 -7.85 -7.21
C GLN A 160 -11.23 -8.59 -5.89
N ARG A 161 -10.26 -8.59 -4.97
CA ARG A 161 -10.41 -9.21 -3.64
C ARG A 161 -11.61 -8.67 -2.86
N HIS A 162 -11.86 -7.36 -2.93
CA HIS A 162 -13.05 -6.77 -2.32
C HIS A 162 -14.35 -7.20 -3.00
N ALA A 163 -14.37 -7.24 -4.33
CA ALA A 163 -15.53 -7.74 -5.09
C ALA A 163 -15.81 -9.22 -4.78
N ASP A 164 -14.78 -10.06 -4.74
CA ASP A 164 -14.87 -11.48 -4.41
C ASP A 164 -15.35 -11.71 -2.96
N ALA A 165 -15.00 -10.81 -2.04
CA ALA A 165 -15.49 -10.80 -0.66
C ALA A 165 -16.91 -10.21 -0.51
N GLY A 166 -17.59 -9.89 -1.61
CA GLY A 166 -18.96 -9.37 -1.58
C GLY A 166 -19.09 -7.89 -1.20
N THR A 167 -18.00 -7.10 -1.24
CA THR A 167 -18.07 -5.66 -0.98
C THR A 167 -19.02 -5.00 -1.98
N PRO A 168 -20.06 -4.25 -1.53
CA PRO A 168 -20.99 -3.58 -2.43
C PRO A 168 -20.26 -2.70 -3.45
N VAL A 169 -20.76 -2.67 -4.69
CA VAL A 169 -20.08 -1.95 -5.78
C VAL A 169 -19.90 -0.47 -5.50
N ASP A 170 -20.84 0.16 -4.77
CA ASP A 170 -20.75 1.58 -4.42
C ASP A 170 -19.74 1.83 -3.30
N THR A 171 -19.69 0.98 -2.27
CA THR A 171 -18.59 0.93 -1.28
C THR A 171 -17.24 0.75 -1.96
N LEU A 172 -17.14 -0.15 -2.94
CA LEU A 172 -15.90 -0.37 -3.69
C LEU A 172 -15.51 0.87 -4.53
N LYS A 173 -16.48 1.53 -5.17
CA LYS A 173 -16.24 2.79 -5.88
C LYS A 173 -15.75 3.87 -4.92
N GLU A 174 -16.31 3.95 -3.72
CA GLU A 174 -15.90 4.88 -2.68
C GLU A 174 -14.49 4.60 -2.17
N LEU A 175 -14.16 3.34 -1.85
CA LEU A 175 -12.81 2.91 -1.45
C LEU A 175 -11.77 3.26 -2.51
N ARG A 176 -12.08 3.04 -3.80
CA ARG A 176 -11.17 3.37 -4.90
C ARG A 176 -11.06 4.86 -5.21
N ARG A 177 -12.10 5.65 -4.91
CA ARG A 177 -12.17 7.12 -5.07
C ARG A 177 -11.84 7.89 -3.78
N ALA A 178 -11.54 7.15 -2.72
CA ALA A 178 -11.25 7.60 -1.37
C ALA A 178 -12.32 8.56 -0.80
N ARG A 179 -13.62 8.37 -1.07
CA ARG A 179 -14.61 9.12 -0.27
C ARG A 179 -14.70 8.45 1.10
N HIS A 180 -14.94 9.24 2.14
CA HIS A 180 -15.17 8.78 3.52
C HIS A 180 -16.10 7.56 3.46
N CYS A 181 -15.57 6.38 3.78
CA CYS A 181 -16.31 5.13 3.71
C CYS A 181 -16.07 4.44 5.03
N ALA A 182 -17.02 4.54 5.95
CA ALA A 182 -17.03 3.72 7.15
C ALA A 182 -17.18 2.27 6.68
N ILE A 183 -16.09 1.50 6.70
CA ILE A 183 -16.16 0.07 6.43
C ILE A 183 -16.73 -0.58 7.70
N HIS A 184 -18.05 -0.76 7.75
CA HIS A 184 -18.66 -1.75 8.63
C HIS A 184 -18.51 -3.13 7.98
N ALA A 185 -17.31 -3.72 8.04
CA ALA A 185 -17.11 -5.10 7.62
C ALA A 185 -16.84 -5.96 8.86
N ARG A 186 -17.87 -6.71 9.28
CA ARG A 186 -17.65 -8.00 9.93
C ARG A 186 -17.04 -8.92 8.86
N LEU A 187 -15.78 -9.31 9.04
CA LEU A 187 -15.18 -10.50 8.45
C LEU A 187 -14.82 -11.44 9.58
#